data_AF-A0A1I5E1D0-F1
#
_entry.id   AF-A0A1I5E1D0-F1
#
_cell.length_a   1.000
_cell.length_b   1.000
_cell.length_c   1.000
_cell.angle_alpha   90.00
_cell.angle_beta   90.00
_cell.angle_gamma   90.00
#
_symmetry.space_group_name_H-M   'P 1'
#
loop_
_entity.id
_entity.type
_entity.pdbx_description
1 polymer ?
#
loop_
_entity_poly.entity_id
_entity_poly.type
_entity_poly.pdbx_seq_one_letter_code
_entity_poly.pdbx_strand_id
1 'polypeptide(L)' 'MQRRFSPEFKLECTQLVLDQNYSISEAAKAMNVSKSAIRSWVRRSGMNGMENRRKRPP' A
#
# COMPACT_ATOMS: atom_id res chain seq x y z
N MET A 1 -22.88 1.68 -6.96
CA MET A 1 -22.24 2.71 -6.12
C MET A 1 -20.78 2.34 -5.90
N GLN A 2 -19.85 2.77 -6.76
CA GLN A 2 -18.42 2.53 -6.53
C GLN A 2 -18.00 3.43 -5.36
N ARG A 3 -17.56 2.86 -4.23
CA ARG A 3 -16.81 3.60 -3.20
C ARG A 3 -15.50 4.04 -3.86
N ARG A 4 -15.53 5.19 -4.55
CA ARG A 4 -14.34 5.81 -5.12
C ARG A 4 -13.50 6.24 -3.94
N PHE A 5 -12.55 5.39 -3.56
CA PHE A 5 -11.50 5.80 -2.63
C PHE A 5 -10.86 7.06 -3.19
N SER A 6 -10.89 8.11 -2.38
CA SER A 6 -10.35 9.40 -2.73
C SER A 6 -8.87 9.26 -3.09
N PRO A 7 -8.36 10.04 -4.06
CA PRO A 7 -6.94 9.98 -4.42
C PRO A 7 -6.01 10.20 -3.21
N GLU A 8 -6.43 11.01 -2.24
CA GLU A 8 -5.73 11.24 -0.96
C GLU A 8 -5.65 9.95 -0.14
N PHE A 9 -6.75 9.19 -0.04
CA PHE A 9 -6.78 7.92 0.69
C PHE A 9 -5.84 6.88 0.07
N LYS A 10 -5.76 6.84 -1.26
CA LYS A 10 -4.81 5.96 -1.96
C LYS A 10 -3.38 6.37 -1.69
N LEU A 11 -3.11 7.66 -1.67
CA LEU A 11 -1.79 8.23 -1.40
C LEU A 11 -1.35 7.94 0.03
N GLU A 12 -2.24 8.13 1.00
CA GLU A 12 -2.04 7.80 2.40
C GLU A 12 -1.78 6.30 2.59
N CYS A 13 -2.53 5.43 1.92
CA CYS A 13 -2.26 3.98 1.93
C CYS A 13 -0.87 3.65 1.36
N THR A 14 -0.49 4.25 0.23
CA THR A 14 0.84 4.01 -0.37
C THR A 14 1.97 4.59 0.46
N GLN A 15 1.78 5.76 1.07
CA GLN A 15 2.76 6.37 1.96
C GLN A 15 2.92 5.59 3.25
N LEU A 16 1.83 5.09 3.85
CA LEU A 16 1.88 4.33 5.09
C LEU A 16 2.63 2.99 4.93
N VAL A 17 2.50 2.32 3.78
CA VAL A 17 3.31 1.14 3.42
C VAL A 17 4.81 1.47 3.41
N LEU A 18 5.16 2.67 2.98
CA LEU A 18 6.56 3.10 2.79
C LEU A 18 7.17 3.68 4.06
N ASP A 19 6.41 4.49 4.79
CA ASP A 19 6.83 5.22 5.98
C ASP A 19 6.93 4.29 7.19
N GLN A 20 5.90 3.45 7.40
CA GLN A 20 5.88 2.47 8.49
C GLN A 20 6.47 1.10 8.10
N ASN A 21 7.03 0.98 6.89
CA ASN A 21 7.67 -0.24 6.40
C ASN A 21 6.74 -1.48 6.40
N TYR A 22 5.42 -1.27 6.37
CA TYR A 22 4.45 -2.35 6.41
C TYR A 22 4.49 -3.16 5.12
N SER A 23 4.37 -4.49 5.23
CA SER A 23 4.11 -5.31 4.05
C SER A 23 2.75 -4.95 3.45
N ILE A 24 2.54 -5.15 2.13
CA ILE A 24 1.21 -4.98 1.49
C ILE A 24 0.08 -5.66 2.28
N SER A 25 0.38 -6.81 2.91
CA SER A 25 -0.59 -7.55 3.72
C SER A 25 -0.96 -6.86 5.03
N GLU A 26 -0.03 -6.14 5.65
CA GLU A 26 -0.24 -5.43 6.91
C GLU A 26 -0.92 -4.10 6.67
N ALA A 27 -0.48 -3.34 5.66
CA ALA A 27 -1.15 -2.13 5.25
C ALA A 27 -2.59 -2.39 4.78
N ALA A 28 -2.82 -3.52 4.11
CA ALA A 28 -4.17 -3.96 3.73
C ALA A 28 -5.06 -4.20 4.96
N LYS A 29 -4.50 -4.82 6.02
CA LYS A 29 -5.22 -5.01 7.29
C LYS A 29 -5.45 -3.69 8.02
N ALA A 30 -4.44 -2.83 8.11
CA ALA A 30 -4.53 -1.55 8.80
C ALA A 30 -5.53 -0.59 8.14
N MET A 31 -5.53 -0.52 6.81
CA MET A 31 -6.41 0.35 6.04
C MET A 31 -7.74 -0.33 5.65
N ASN A 32 -7.95 -1.58 6.06
CA ASN A 32 -9.12 -2.41 5.75
C ASN A 32 -9.42 -2.49 4.24
N VAL A 33 -8.38 -2.63 3.42
CA VAL A 33 -8.43 -2.71 1.96
C VAL A 33 -7.85 -4.03 1.46
N SER A 34 -8.18 -4.42 0.23
CA SER A 34 -7.62 -5.63 -0.37
C SER A 34 -6.16 -5.42 -0.76
N LYS A 35 -5.33 -6.47 -0.59
CA LYS A 35 -3.92 -6.47 -1.01
C LYS A 35 -3.75 -6.08 -2.48
N SER A 36 -4.68 -6.53 -3.33
CA SER A 36 -4.71 -6.20 -4.75
C SER A 36 -4.98 -4.71 -5.02
N ALA A 37 -5.77 -4.05 -4.17
CA ALA A 37 -6.01 -2.61 -4.27
C ALA A 37 -4.73 -1.83 -3.96
N ILE A 38 -4.05 -2.13 -2.85
CA ILE A 38 -2.77 -1.51 -2.50
C ILE A 38 -1.72 -1.76 -3.59
N ARG A 39 -1.57 -3.00 -4.06
CA ARG A 39 -0.63 -3.32 -5.14
C ARG A 39 -0.90 -2.51 -6.41
N SER A 40 -2.18 -2.35 -6.77
CA SER A 40 -2.59 -1.52 -7.91
C SER A 40 -2.28 -0.04 -7.68
N TRP A 41 -2.47 0.48 -6.46
CA TRP A 41 -2.18 1.88 -6.12
C TRP A 41 -0.68 2.18 -6.08
N VAL A 42 0.14 1.30 -5.52
CA VAL A 42 1.61 1.41 -5.55
C VAL A 42 2.12 1.39 -7.00
N ARG A 43 1.59 0.47 -7.82
CA ARG A 43 1.97 0.37 -9.24
C ARG A 43 1.51 1.58 -10.05
N ARG A 44 0.32 2.12 -9.77
CA ARG A 44 -0.26 3.29 -10.43
C ARG A 44 0.45 4.59 -10.02
N SER A 45 0.91 4.70 -8.79
CA SER A 45 1.57 5.90 -8.25
C SER A 45 3.05 6.02 -8.68
N GLY A 46 3.55 5.12 -9.53
CA GLY A 46 4.93 5.16 -10.03
C GLY A 46 5.98 4.76 -8.99
N MET A 47 5.57 4.26 -7.82
CA MET A 47 6.45 3.95 -6.69
C MET A 47 7.06 2.54 -6.83
N ASN A 48 7.62 2.23 -8.00
CA ASN A 48 7.98 0.88 -8.43
C ASN A 48 9.34 0.37 -7.87
N GLY A 49 9.67 0.66 -6.61
CA GLY A 49 11.04 0.49 -6.10
C GLY A 49 11.26 -0.26 -4.78
N MET A 50 10.23 -0.69 -4.04
CA MET A 50 10.44 -1.10 -2.62
C MET A 50 9.77 -2.40 -2.15
N GLU A 51 9.09 -3.18 -3.00
CA GLU A 51 8.39 -4.42 -2.60
C GLU A 51 9.34 -5.53 -2.08
N ASN A 52 10.64 -5.54 -2.42
CA ASN A 52 11.49 -6.72 -2.21
C ASN A 52 12.79 -6.52 -1.39
N ARG A 53 12.97 -5.41 -0.65
CA ARG A 53 14.24 -5.15 0.07
C ARG A 53 14.26 -5.41 1.58
N ARG A 54 13.15 -5.75 2.25
CA ARG A 54 13.10 -5.71 3.74
C ARG A 54 12.44 -6.90 4.43
N LYS A 55 12.35 -8.06 3.77
CA LYS A 55 12.09 -9.33 4.48
C LYS A 55 13.42 -9.88 5.04
N ARG A 56 13.90 -9.28 6.13
CA ARG A 56 14.83 -9.95 7.04
C ARG A 56 14.34 -9.71 8.46
N PRO A 57 13.51 -10.60 9.02
CA PRO A 57 13.27 -10.57 10.46
C PRO A 57 14.51 -11.14 11.19
N PRO A 58 14.73 -10.77 12.47
CA PRO A 58 15.68 -11.46 13.34
C PRO A 58 15.26 -12.91 13.62
#